data_AF-A0A8T3DHH6-F1
#
_entry.id   AF-A0A8T3DHH6-F1
#
_cell.length_a   1.000
_cell.length_b   1.000
_cell.length_c   1.000
_cell.angle_alpha   90.00
_cell.angle_beta   90.00
_cell.angle_gamma   90.00
#
_symmetry.space_group_name_H-M   'P 1'
#
loop_
_entity.id
_entity.type
_entity.pdbx_description
1 polymer ?
#
loop_
_entity_poly.entity_id
_entity_poly.type
_entity_poly.pdbx_seq_one_letter_code
_entity_poly.pdbx_strand_id
1 'polypeptide(L)'
;MEFSHRVGLLVRRFGVRRDACRRALATACPAHCLRAGSSVSGLSVTPSARGHFPARARYSSASAVSDCKALVYRNHGDPAQVVQMESVDLPTLGEKGVLVKMLAAPINPSDINMVQGTYAILPDLPAVGGNEGVGVVQEVGSQVTSLRVGDWVIPRDAGLGTWRTAAVFSEDVLTPVPNDIPLLSAATLGVNPCTAFRMLSDFEALKPGDSVIQDAANSAWAKRSSRLQRPEGSTPSTWFETGQTCSS
;
A
#
# COMPACT_ATOMS: atom_id res chain seq x y z
N MET A 1 -22.44 1.23 -4.72
CA MET A 1 -22.59 0.55 -3.41
C MET A 1 -21.46 -0.45 -3.18
N GLU A 2 -21.15 -1.27 -4.18
CA GLU A 2 -20.14 -2.33 -4.12
C GLU A 2 -18.69 -1.86 -3.85
N PHE A 3 -18.26 -0.74 -4.45
CA PHE A 3 -16.89 -0.22 -4.30
C PHE A 3 -16.58 0.25 -2.85
N SER A 4 -17.52 0.95 -2.19
CA SER A 4 -17.34 1.45 -0.82
C SER A 4 -17.27 0.31 0.20
N HIS A 5 -18.14 -0.69 0.04
CA HIS A 5 -18.13 -1.89 0.86
C HIS A 5 -16.85 -2.72 0.63
N ARG A 6 -16.39 -2.87 -0.63
CA ARG A 6 -15.14 -3.57 -0.97
C ARG A 6 -13.90 -2.84 -0.45
N VAL A 7 -13.85 -1.50 -0.47
CA VAL A 7 -12.78 -0.70 0.16
C VAL A 7 -12.79 -0.89 1.68
N GLY A 8 -13.96 -0.80 2.32
CA GLY A 8 -14.09 -1.05 3.76
C GLY A 8 -13.69 -2.47 4.16
N LEU A 9 -14.05 -3.48 3.35
CA LEU A 9 -13.61 -4.86 3.54
C LEU A 9 -12.10 -4.99 3.35
N LEU A 10 -11.51 -4.34 2.36
CA LEU A 10 -10.07 -4.36 2.10
C LEU A 10 -9.29 -3.74 3.27
N VAL A 11 -9.71 -2.55 3.73
CA VAL A 11 -9.08 -1.86 4.87
C VAL A 11 -9.21 -2.66 6.16
N ARG A 12 -10.37 -3.31 6.41
CA ARG A 12 -10.60 -4.15 7.59
C ARG A 12 -9.90 -5.52 7.51
N ARG A 13 -9.85 -6.15 6.34
CA ARG A 13 -9.29 -7.50 6.12
C ARG A 13 -7.76 -7.51 6.06
N PHE A 14 -7.14 -6.43 5.58
CA PHE A 14 -5.69 -6.39 5.37
C PHE A 14 -4.92 -5.54 6.38
N GLY A 15 -5.59 -5.05 7.44
CA GLY A 15 -4.91 -4.62 8.66
C GLY A 15 -3.85 -3.54 8.44
N VAL A 16 -4.20 -2.42 7.79
CA VAL A 16 -3.46 -1.16 8.00
C VAL A 16 -3.57 -0.88 9.49
N ARG A 17 -2.52 -1.20 10.25
CA ARG A 17 -2.59 -1.41 11.71
C ARG A 17 -3.07 -0.14 12.41
N ARG A 18 -4.03 -0.29 13.33
CA ARG A 18 -4.47 0.74 14.29
C ARG A 18 -3.30 1.34 15.10
N ASP A 19 -2.19 0.62 15.20
CA ASP A 19 -1.10 0.89 16.14
C ASP A 19 -0.01 1.85 15.63
N ALA A 20 -0.06 2.30 14.37
CA ALA A 20 0.91 3.26 13.85
C ALA A 20 0.64 4.68 14.34
N CYS A 21 -0.64 5.06 14.54
CA CYS A 21 -1.02 6.40 14.96
C CYS A 21 -0.94 6.60 16.50
N ARG A 22 -1.14 5.55 17.30
CA ARG A 22 -1.01 5.64 18.78
C ARG A 22 0.43 5.82 19.27
N ARG A 23 1.44 5.43 18.47
CA ARG A 23 2.85 5.50 18.89
C ARG A 23 3.48 6.89 18.77
N ALA A 24 2.91 7.78 17.96
CA ALA A 24 3.41 9.16 17.81
C ALA A 24 2.96 10.11 18.95
N LEU A 25 2.13 9.66 19.90
CA LEU A 25 1.57 10.49 20.98
C LEU A 25 1.76 9.93 22.40
N ALA A 26 2.48 8.81 22.58
CA ALA A 26 2.54 8.08 23.84
C ALA A 26 3.95 7.93 24.44
N THR A 27 4.89 8.84 24.17
CA THR A 27 6.17 8.91 24.89
C THR A 27 6.03 9.70 26.18
N ALA A 28 5.43 9.08 27.20
CA ALA A 28 5.57 9.50 28.59
C ALA A 28 5.40 8.31 29.55
N CYS A 29 6.55 7.90 30.11
CA CYS A 29 6.75 7.12 31.34
C CYS A 29 6.53 5.58 31.36
N PRO A 30 7.47 4.80 31.95
CA PRO A 30 7.46 3.33 31.94
C PRO A 30 7.21 2.67 33.31
N ALA A 31 6.69 1.43 33.28
CA ALA A 31 6.88 0.31 34.24
C ALA A 31 5.80 -0.75 33.96
N HIS A 32 5.88 -2.05 34.29
CA HIS A 32 6.91 -3.08 34.47
C HIS A 32 6.11 -4.37 34.82
N CYS A 33 6.76 -5.55 34.77
CA CYS A 33 6.39 -6.83 35.42
C CYS A 33 5.38 -7.77 34.69
N LEU A 34 5.84 -8.93 34.14
CA LEU A 34 6.10 -10.27 34.77
C LEU A 34 4.78 -11.10 34.90
N ARG A 35 4.63 -12.42 34.66
CA ARG A 35 5.42 -13.67 34.53
C ARG A 35 4.47 -14.69 33.81
N ALA A 36 4.90 -15.57 32.90
CA ALA A 36 5.55 -16.90 33.05
C ALA A 36 4.72 -18.02 33.73
N GLY A 37 4.63 -19.17 33.03
CA GLY A 37 4.22 -20.52 33.50
C GLY A 37 3.20 -21.18 32.53
N SER A 38 3.20 -22.46 32.15
CA SER A 38 4.03 -23.65 32.43
C SER A 38 3.71 -24.73 31.37
N SER A 39 4.47 -25.83 31.40
CA SER A 39 4.47 -27.06 30.56
C SER A 39 3.10 -27.79 30.40
N VAL A 40 2.87 -28.76 29.49
CA VAL A 40 3.49 -30.11 29.39
C VAL A 40 3.19 -30.81 28.04
N SER A 41 4.17 -31.63 27.58
CA SER A 41 4.12 -32.93 26.84
C SER A 41 2.83 -33.34 26.11
N GLY A 42 2.80 -33.88 24.89
CA GLY A 42 3.78 -34.65 24.11
C GLY A 42 3.05 -35.90 23.58
N LEU A 43 3.13 -36.20 22.28
CA LEU A 43 2.96 -37.54 21.71
C LEU A 43 3.36 -37.56 20.24
N SER A 44 4.30 -38.45 19.94
CA SER A 44 4.86 -38.78 18.64
C SER A 44 3.97 -39.74 17.86
N VAL A 45 3.87 -39.57 16.54
CA VAL A 45 3.48 -40.64 15.62
C VAL A 45 4.45 -40.61 14.43
N THR A 46 5.05 -41.76 14.12
CA THR A 46 5.97 -41.99 13.00
C THR A 46 5.29 -42.91 11.95
N PRO A 47 5.93 -43.29 10.83
CA PRO A 47 5.45 -42.91 9.50
C PRO A 47 5.07 -44.11 8.63
N SER A 48 4.40 -43.89 7.49
CA SER A 48 4.59 -44.67 6.24
C SER A 48 3.49 -44.32 5.23
N ALA A 49 3.89 -43.88 4.03
CA ALA A 49 3.66 -44.65 2.81
C ALA A 49 4.11 -43.85 1.58
N ARG A 50 4.76 -44.57 0.66
CA ARG A 50 5.37 -44.11 -0.57
C ARG A 50 4.30 -43.69 -1.57
N GLY A 51 4.47 -42.51 -2.16
CA GLY A 51 3.77 -42.09 -3.37
C GLY A 51 4.79 -41.58 -4.39
N HIS A 52 4.98 -42.34 -5.46
CA HIS A 52 5.73 -41.94 -6.65
C HIS A 52 5.05 -40.73 -7.31
N PHE A 53 5.72 -39.58 -7.33
CA PHE A 53 5.34 -38.46 -8.21
C PHE A 53 6.26 -38.45 -9.42
N PRO A 54 5.74 -38.54 -10.66
CA PRO A 54 6.58 -38.52 -11.84
C PRO A 54 7.11 -37.11 -12.13
N ALA A 55 8.38 -37.09 -12.50
CA ALA A 55 9.14 -36.14 -13.32
C ALA A 55 8.68 -34.67 -13.41
N ARG A 56 9.55 -33.79 -12.90
CA ARG A 56 9.77 -32.39 -13.28
C ARG A 56 9.32 -32.08 -14.71
N ALA A 57 8.20 -31.35 -14.83
CA ALA A 57 7.94 -30.55 -16.01
C ALA A 57 9.00 -29.44 -16.06
N ARG A 58 9.76 -29.40 -17.15
CA ARG A 58 10.71 -28.32 -17.45
C ARG A 58 9.89 -27.05 -17.65
N TYR A 59 9.89 -26.16 -16.66
CA TYR A 59 9.46 -24.78 -16.87
C TYR A 59 10.43 -24.17 -17.88
N SER A 60 9.94 -23.94 -19.10
CA SER A 60 10.63 -23.14 -20.09
C SER A 60 10.85 -21.76 -19.48
N SER A 61 12.12 -21.39 -19.33
CA SER A 61 12.55 -20.10 -18.79
C SER A 61 12.03 -18.99 -19.71
N ALA A 62 10.93 -18.36 -19.32
CA ALA A 62 10.60 -17.03 -19.83
C ALA A 62 11.82 -16.15 -19.54
N SER A 63 12.29 -15.43 -20.56
CA SER A 63 13.39 -14.47 -20.45
C SER A 63 13.18 -13.59 -19.21
N ALA A 64 14.01 -13.80 -18.17
CA ALA A 64 13.99 -12.99 -16.97
C ALA A 64 14.24 -11.54 -17.40
N VAL A 65 13.34 -10.64 -17.03
CA VAL A 65 13.56 -9.20 -17.17
C VAL A 65 14.76 -8.88 -16.27
N SER A 66 15.92 -8.57 -16.85
CA SER A 66 17.15 -8.28 -16.10
C SER A 66 17.21 -6.83 -15.62
N ASP A 67 16.54 -5.92 -16.32
CA ASP A 67 16.51 -4.49 -16.02
C ASP A 67 15.10 -3.91 -16.13
N CYS A 68 14.85 -2.79 -15.45
CA CYS A 68 13.59 -2.06 -15.54
C CYS A 68 13.83 -0.56 -15.67
N LYS A 69 12.91 0.15 -16.32
CA LYS A 69 12.95 1.61 -16.34
C LYS A 69 12.34 2.15 -15.07
N ALA A 70 13.03 3.07 -14.39
CA ALA A 70 12.57 3.68 -13.15
C ALA A 70 12.83 5.19 -13.13
N LEU A 71 11.99 5.94 -12.42
CA LEU A 71 12.22 7.33 -12.08
C LEU A 71 12.99 7.40 -10.75
N VAL A 72 14.27 7.71 -10.82
CA VAL A 72 15.22 7.67 -9.71
C VAL A 72 15.62 9.10 -9.32
N TYR A 73 15.79 9.35 -8.02
CA TYR A 73 16.39 10.58 -7.50
C TYR A 73 17.54 10.23 -6.56
N ARG A 74 18.67 10.95 -6.72
CA ARG A 74 19.92 10.72 -5.97
C ARG A 74 20.17 11.76 -4.89
N ASN A 75 19.45 12.87 -4.95
CA ASN A 75 19.47 13.97 -4.00
C ASN A 75 18.04 14.45 -3.81
N HIS A 76 17.74 15.02 -2.64
CA HIS A 76 16.49 15.75 -2.44
C HIS A 76 16.51 17.09 -3.18
N GLY A 77 15.35 17.55 -3.64
CA GLY A 77 15.23 18.85 -4.30
C GLY A 77 13.94 19.00 -5.10
N ASP A 78 13.92 19.98 -6.01
CA ASP A 78 12.83 20.15 -6.97
C ASP A 78 12.68 18.87 -7.81
N PRO A 79 11.52 18.17 -7.78
CA PRO A 79 11.32 16.95 -8.54
C PRO A 79 11.62 17.09 -10.04
N ALA A 80 11.39 18.26 -10.62
CA ALA A 80 11.68 18.50 -12.04
C ALA A 80 13.18 18.47 -12.36
N GLN A 81 14.04 18.71 -11.36
CA GLN A 81 15.50 18.75 -11.52
C GLN A 81 16.17 17.44 -11.09
N VAL A 82 15.68 16.82 -10.00
CA VAL A 82 16.37 15.70 -9.37
C VAL A 82 15.90 14.31 -9.83
N VAL A 83 14.68 14.21 -10.39
CA VAL A 83 14.14 12.93 -10.85
C VAL A 83 14.58 12.68 -12.29
N GLN A 84 15.25 11.54 -12.50
CA GLN A 84 15.76 11.12 -13.81
C GLN A 84 15.25 9.72 -14.15
N MET A 85 14.99 9.48 -15.43
CA MET A 85 14.66 8.14 -15.90
C MET A 85 15.96 7.34 -16.09
N GLU A 86 16.10 6.26 -15.34
CA GLU A 86 17.26 5.37 -15.36
C GLU A 86 16.83 3.92 -15.70
N SER A 87 17.75 3.11 -16.24
CA SER A 87 17.59 1.65 -16.25
C SER A 87 18.19 1.10 -14.96
N VAL A 88 17.43 0.29 -14.24
CA VAL A 88 17.80 -0.27 -12.93
C VAL A 88 17.75 -1.79 -13.03
N ASP A 89 18.83 -2.45 -12.62
CA ASP A 89 18.88 -3.91 -12.59
C ASP A 89 17.88 -4.45 -11.56
N LEU A 90 17.13 -5.48 -11.96
CA LEU A 90 16.23 -6.16 -11.05
C LEU A 90 17.04 -7.14 -10.20
N PRO A 91 16.85 -7.16 -8.86
CA PRO A 91 17.50 -8.15 -8.03
C PRO A 91 16.97 -9.54 -8.37
N THR A 92 17.82 -10.56 -8.21
CA THR A 92 17.41 -11.95 -8.42
C THR A 92 16.20 -12.28 -7.57
N LEU A 93 15.21 -12.96 -8.17
CA LEU A 93 14.01 -13.39 -7.47
C LEU A 93 14.37 -14.37 -6.34
N GLY A 94 14.27 -13.91 -5.10
CA GLY A 94 14.46 -14.73 -3.91
C GLY A 94 13.29 -15.69 -3.67
N GLU A 95 13.45 -16.61 -2.72
CA GLU A 95 12.42 -17.63 -2.41
C GLU A 95 11.08 -17.03 -1.96
N LYS A 96 11.10 -15.85 -1.31
CA LYS A 96 9.91 -15.07 -0.92
C LYS A 96 9.69 -13.82 -1.81
N GLY A 97 10.47 -13.71 -2.87
CA GLY A 97 10.40 -12.60 -3.81
C GLY A 97 9.18 -12.73 -4.73
N VAL A 98 8.64 -11.59 -5.14
CA VAL A 98 7.53 -11.50 -6.09
C VAL A 98 7.93 -10.48 -7.14
N LEU A 99 8.06 -10.92 -8.39
CA LEU A 99 8.27 -10.03 -9.52
C LEU A 99 6.93 -9.41 -9.91
N VAL A 100 6.85 -8.10 -9.82
CA VAL A 100 5.66 -7.32 -10.14
C VAL A 100 5.95 -6.42 -11.33
N LYS A 101 5.08 -6.47 -12.35
CA LYS A 101 5.04 -5.48 -13.42
C LYS A 101 4.06 -4.39 -13.03
N MET A 102 4.53 -3.14 -12.93
CA MET A 102 3.65 -2.01 -12.61
C MET A 102 2.74 -1.70 -13.79
N LEU A 103 1.46 -1.45 -13.50
CA LEU A 103 0.46 -1.12 -14.50
C LEU A 103 0.16 0.38 -14.51
N ALA A 104 0.02 0.97 -13.32
CA ALA A 104 -0.20 2.40 -13.14
C ALA A 104 0.24 2.84 -11.74
N ALA A 105 0.82 4.04 -11.65
CA ALA A 105 1.19 4.67 -10.39
C ALA A 105 0.77 6.14 -10.45
N PRO A 106 -0.07 6.63 -9.52
CA PRO A 106 -0.40 8.04 -9.43
C PRO A 106 0.79 8.86 -8.90
N ILE A 107 0.67 10.18 -9.02
CA ILE A 107 1.55 11.15 -8.38
C ILE A 107 0.72 11.88 -7.33
N ASN A 108 1.04 11.67 -6.06
CA ASN A 108 0.42 12.30 -4.91
C ASN A 108 1.33 13.40 -4.33
N PRO A 109 0.78 14.39 -3.60
CA PRO A 109 1.59 15.40 -2.90
C PRO A 109 2.65 14.81 -1.95
N SER A 110 2.37 13.66 -1.33
CA SER A 110 3.34 12.94 -0.48
C SER A 110 4.56 12.46 -1.26
N ASP A 111 4.39 12.06 -2.52
CA ASP A 111 5.51 11.63 -3.37
C ASP A 111 6.43 12.81 -3.67
N ILE A 112 5.83 13.97 -3.97
CA ILE A 112 6.54 15.23 -4.21
C ILE A 112 7.33 15.66 -2.96
N ASN A 113 6.67 15.66 -1.79
CA ASN A 113 7.33 16.02 -0.53
C ASN A 113 8.47 15.05 -0.18
N MET A 114 8.34 13.76 -0.52
CA MET A 114 9.39 12.76 -0.29
C MET A 114 10.62 13.01 -1.18
N VAL A 115 10.40 13.36 -2.46
CA VAL A 115 11.48 13.78 -3.36
C VAL A 115 12.14 15.08 -2.88
N GLN A 116 11.35 16.04 -2.39
CA GLN A 116 11.84 17.30 -1.82
C GLN A 116 12.58 17.15 -0.49
N GLY A 117 12.50 15.98 0.17
CA GLY A 117 13.11 15.75 1.48
C GLY A 117 12.34 16.39 2.65
N THR A 118 11.08 16.78 2.44
CA THR A 118 10.22 17.44 3.44
C THR A 118 9.18 16.49 4.05
N TYR A 119 9.15 15.23 3.60
CA TYR A 119 8.25 14.21 4.13
C TYR A 119 8.82 13.51 5.37
N ALA A 120 7.93 13.04 6.26
CA ALA A 120 8.33 12.41 7.53
C ALA A 120 9.08 11.08 7.35
N ILE A 121 8.85 10.39 6.24
CA ILE A 121 9.52 9.14 5.88
C ILE A 121 10.33 9.41 4.62
N LEU A 122 11.65 9.20 4.69
CA LEU A 122 12.55 9.38 3.56
C LEU A 122 13.26 8.04 3.29
N PRO A 123 13.12 7.46 2.07
CA PRO A 123 13.91 6.32 1.66
C PRO A 123 15.40 6.68 1.54
N ASP A 124 16.27 5.68 1.71
CA ASP A 124 17.69 5.86 1.46
C ASP A 124 17.96 6.18 -0.02
N LEU A 125 18.86 7.13 -0.25
CA LEU A 125 19.25 7.55 -1.61
C LEU A 125 20.36 6.62 -2.15
N PRO A 126 20.35 6.26 -3.45
CA PRO A 126 19.38 6.64 -4.47
C PRO A 126 18.04 5.91 -4.33
N ALA A 127 16.93 6.63 -4.54
CA ALA A 127 15.59 6.11 -4.36
C ALA A 127 14.74 6.20 -5.64
N VAL A 128 13.78 5.28 -5.78
CA VAL A 128 12.76 5.33 -6.83
C VAL A 128 11.54 6.11 -6.31
N GLY A 129 11.02 7.03 -7.12
CA GLY A 129 9.84 7.82 -6.75
C GLY A 129 8.54 7.02 -6.67
N GLY A 130 7.54 7.61 -6.02
CA GLY A 130 6.18 7.08 -5.93
C GLY A 130 5.94 6.12 -4.77
N ASN A 131 4.83 6.33 -4.06
CA ASN A 131 4.42 5.50 -2.93
C ASN A 131 3.19 4.64 -3.21
N GLU A 132 2.43 4.97 -4.26
CA GLU A 132 1.18 4.31 -4.58
C GLU A 132 1.22 3.76 -6.01
N GLY A 133 0.48 2.68 -6.25
CA GLY A 133 0.30 2.13 -7.59
C GLY A 133 -0.33 0.75 -7.55
N VAL A 134 -0.63 0.23 -8.73
CA VAL A 134 -1.09 -1.14 -8.94
C VAL A 134 -0.18 -1.82 -9.93
N GLY A 135 0.19 -3.06 -9.60
CA GLY A 135 0.96 -3.94 -10.47
C GLY A 135 0.31 -5.31 -10.60
N VAL A 136 0.80 -6.10 -11.54
CA VAL A 136 0.44 -7.49 -11.73
C VAL A 136 1.62 -8.39 -11.41
N VAL A 137 1.37 -9.46 -10.66
CA VAL A 137 2.38 -10.47 -10.35
C VAL A 137 2.75 -11.23 -11.63
N GLN A 138 4.04 -11.17 -12.01
CA GLN A 138 4.58 -11.91 -13.15
C GLN A 138 5.24 -13.23 -12.73
N GLU A 139 5.93 -13.23 -11.60
CA GLU A 139 6.63 -14.41 -11.08
C GLU A 139 6.62 -14.39 -9.55
N VAL A 140 6.63 -15.57 -8.94
CA VAL A 140 6.67 -15.76 -7.48
C VAL A 140 7.78 -16.73 -7.11
N GLY A 141 8.47 -16.44 -6.01
CA GLY A 141 9.46 -17.34 -5.43
C GLY A 141 8.82 -18.62 -4.89
N SER A 142 9.66 -19.64 -4.66
CA SER A 142 9.23 -20.99 -4.26
C SER A 142 8.52 -21.08 -2.91
N GLN A 143 8.70 -20.09 -2.03
CA GLN A 143 8.09 -20.03 -0.70
C GLN A 143 6.93 -19.03 -0.60
N VAL A 144 6.58 -18.34 -1.69
CA VAL A 144 5.44 -17.43 -1.72
C VAL A 144 4.15 -18.24 -1.68
N THR A 145 3.26 -17.91 -0.73
CA THR A 145 2.00 -18.65 -0.54
C THR A 145 0.77 -17.77 -0.64
N SER A 146 0.90 -16.46 -0.40
CA SER A 146 -0.23 -15.53 -0.39
C SER A 146 -0.59 -14.94 -1.75
N LEU A 147 0.29 -15.07 -2.75
CA LEU A 147 0.15 -14.44 -4.06
C LEU A 147 0.39 -15.44 -5.19
N ARG A 148 -0.26 -15.22 -6.32
CA ARG A 148 -0.11 -16.02 -7.54
C ARG A 148 0.13 -15.13 -8.75
N VAL A 149 0.75 -15.70 -9.78
CA VAL A 149 0.91 -15.04 -11.08
C VAL A 149 -0.46 -14.61 -11.61
N GLY A 150 -0.54 -13.36 -12.07
CA GLY A 150 -1.78 -12.74 -12.55
C GLY A 150 -2.56 -11.96 -11.49
N ASP A 151 -2.24 -12.10 -10.20
CA ASP A 151 -2.87 -11.29 -9.15
C ASP A 151 -2.51 -9.82 -9.31
N TRP A 152 -3.49 -8.94 -9.11
CA TRP A 152 -3.24 -7.51 -8.97
C TRP A 152 -2.82 -7.22 -7.53
N VAL A 153 -1.78 -6.40 -7.37
CA VAL A 153 -1.21 -6.06 -6.07
C VAL A 153 -0.96 -4.56 -5.96
N ILE A 154 -1.11 -4.04 -4.75
CA ILE A 154 -0.71 -2.68 -4.38
C ILE A 154 0.35 -2.72 -3.27
N PRO A 155 1.25 -1.74 -3.19
CA PRO A 155 2.18 -1.61 -2.08
C PRO A 155 1.44 -1.35 -0.77
N ARG A 156 1.87 -2.01 0.32
CA ARG A 156 1.33 -1.81 1.67
C ARG A 156 1.93 -0.59 2.35
N ASP A 157 3.22 -0.37 2.15
CA ASP A 157 4.02 0.63 2.86
C ASP A 157 4.55 1.71 1.90
N ALA A 158 4.81 2.89 2.45
CA ALA A 158 5.47 3.97 1.72
C ALA A 158 6.98 3.69 1.55
N GLY A 159 7.61 4.35 0.59
CA GLY A 159 9.05 4.26 0.33
C GLY A 159 9.46 3.07 -0.53
N LEU A 160 8.50 2.28 -1.02
CA LEU A 160 8.79 1.14 -1.88
C LEU A 160 9.22 1.55 -3.29
N GLY A 161 8.80 2.72 -3.79
CA GLY A 161 9.10 3.21 -5.13
C GLY A 161 8.25 2.52 -6.19
N THR A 162 7.24 3.20 -6.71
CA THR A 162 6.28 2.64 -7.68
C THR A 162 6.42 3.20 -9.09
N TRP A 163 7.17 4.29 -9.27
CA TRP A 163 7.41 4.91 -10.58
C TRP A 163 8.48 4.16 -11.37
N ARG A 164 8.18 2.91 -11.73
CA ARG A 164 9.04 2.01 -12.50
C ARG A 164 8.22 0.98 -13.25
N THR A 165 8.81 0.33 -14.25
CA THR A 165 8.09 -0.65 -15.08
C THR A 165 7.95 -2.02 -14.40
N ALA A 166 8.92 -2.41 -13.58
CA ALA A 166 8.90 -3.66 -12.83
C ALA A 166 9.73 -3.55 -11.56
N ALA A 167 9.46 -4.44 -10.59
CA ALA A 167 10.18 -4.51 -9.34
C ALA A 167 10.04 -5.89 -8.71
N VAL A 168 11.05 -6.31 -7.94
CA VAL A 168 10.93 -7.46 -7.05
C VAL A 168 10.65 -6.94 -5.65
N PHE A 169 9.54 -7.41 -5.07
CA PHE A 169 9.15 -7.11 -3.69
C PHE A 169 9.10 -8.40 -2.87
N SER A 170 9.09 -8.26 -1.55
CA SER A 170 8.74 -9.36 -0.66
C SER A 170 7.21 -9.49 -0.58
N GLU A 171 6.69 -10.72 -0.40
CA GLU A 171 5.23 -10.96 -0.40
C GLU A 171 4.47 -10.21 0.71
N ASP A 172 5.13 -9.89 1.83
CA ASP A 172 4.58 -9.24 3.01
C ASP A 172 4.27 -7.74 2.82
N VAL A 173 5.02 -7.09 1.93
CA VAL A 173 4.84 -5.66 1.61
C VAL A 173 3.82 -5.42 0.49
N LEU A 174 3.18 -6.47 -0.01
CA LEU A 174 2.17 -6.42 -1.05
C LEU A 174 0.79 -6.75 -0.48
N THR A 175 -0.24 -6.10 -1.02
CA THR A 175 -1.64 -6.41 -0.72
C THR A 175 -2.36 -6.77 -2.02
N PRO A 176 -2.95 -7.98 -2.13
CA PRO A 176 -3.73 -8.35 -3.30
C PRO A 176 -5.00 -7.50 -3.37
N VAL A 177 -5.35 -7.08 -4.58
CA VAL A 177 -6.57 -6.33 -4.87
C VAL A 177 -7.39 -7.03 -5.95
N PRO A 178 -8.72 -6.85 -5.95
CA PRO A 178 -9.54 -7.38 -7.04
C PRO A 178 -9.09 -6.83 -8.40
N ASN A 179 -9.07 -7.68 -9.42
CA ASN A 179 -8.77 -7.30 -10.80
C ASN A 179 -10.03 -7.02 -11.63
N ASP A 180 -11.21 -7.04 -11.00
CA ASP A 180 -12.51 -6.74 -11.59
C ASP A 180 -12.94 -5.27 -11.40
N ILE A 181 -12.05 -4.42 -10.87
CA ILE A 181 -12.25 -2.98 -10.72
C ILE A 181 -11.48 -2.21 -11.81
N PRO A 182 -11.91 -0.98 -12.17
CA PRO A 182 -11.18 -0.17 -13.13
C PRO A 182 -9.72 0.05 -12.70
N LEU A 183 -8.77 -0.10 -13.64
CA LEU A 183 -7.33 0.01 -13.37
C LEU A 183 -6.95 1.27 -12.58
N LEU A 184 -7.45 2.43 -13.00
CA LEU A 184 -7.16 3.71 -12.33
C LEU A 184 -7.76 3.79 -10.91
N SER A 185 -8.83 3.04 -10.64
CA SER A 185 -9.37 2.91 -9.28
C SER A 185 -8.49 2.03 -8.41
N ALA A 186 -7.92 0.95 -8.97
CA ALA A 186 -6.95 0.12 -8.25
C ALA A 186 -5.65 0.90 -7.97
N ALA A 187 -5.17 1.69 -8.94
CA ALA A 187 -3.97 2.49 -8.83
C ALA A 187 -4.03 3.58 -7.75
N THR A 188 -5.23 4.01 -7.36
CA THR A 188 -5.46 5.08 -6.37
C THR A 188 -6.15 4.57 -5.10
N LEU A 189 -6.11 3.24 -4.87
CA LEU A 189 -6.84 2.58 -3.80
C LEU A 189 -6.15 2.68 -2.44
N GLY A 190 -4.82 2.65 -2.45
CA GLY A 190 -3.99 2.43 -1.26
C GLY A 190 -3.88 3.64 -0.35
N VAL A 191 -3.96 4.86 -0.89
CA VAL A 191 -3.72 6.10 -0.15
C VAL A 191 -5.03 6.83 0.11
N ASN A 192 -5.59 7.53 -0.88
CA ASN A 192 -6.67 8.49 -0.65
C ASN A 192 -7.96 7.88 -0.06
N PRO A 193 -8.50 6.75 -0.58
CA PRO A 193 -9.67 6.09 0.00
C PRO A 193 -9.40 5.52 1.39
N CYS A 194 -8.23 4.93 1.61
CA CYS A 194 -7.83 4.38 2.90
C CYS A 194 -7.75 5.49 3.96
N THR A 195 -7.06 6.59 3.68
CA THR A 195 -6.95 7.74 4.57
C THR A 195 -8.33 8.31 4.91
N ALA A 196 -9.18 8.50 3.91
CA ALA A 196 -10.55 8.96 4.13
C ALA A 196 -11.37 8.02 5.02
N PHE A 197 -11.28 6.71 4.78
CA PHE A 197 -11.99 5.72 5.61
C PHE A 197 -11.50 5.71 7.05
N ARG A 198 -10.18 5.77 7.27
CA ARG A 198 -9.57 5.80 8.62
C ARG A 198 -9.99 7.05 9.39
N MET A 199 -9.93 8.22 8.76
CA MET A 199 -10.35 9.49 9.38
C MET A 199 -11.82 9.46 9.83
N LEU A 200 -12.69 8.81 9.06
CA LEU A 200 -14.11 8.70 9.40
C LEU A 200 -14.43 7.58 10.40
N SER A 201 -13.55 6.60 10.58
CA SER A 201 -13.86 5.39 11.35
C SER A 201 -13.10 5.25 12.67
N ASP A 202 -11.95 5.92 12.82
CA ASP A 202 -11.04 5.67 13.94
C ASP A 202 -11.06 6.74 15.03
N PHE A 203 -11.55 7.94 14.74
CA PHE A 203 -11.50 9.07 15.66
C PHE A 203 -12.82 9.23 16.42
N GLU A 204 -13.94 9.37 15.70
CA GLU A 204 -15.26 9.56 16.29
C GLU A 204 -16.25 8.51 15.77
N ALA A 205 -17.17 8.11 16.65
CA ALA A 205 -18.25 7.18 16.31
C ALA A 205 -19.41 7.94 15.65
N LEU A 206 -19.23 8.30 14.37
CA LEU A 206 -20.24 9.02 13.58
C LEU A 206 -21.52 8.20 13.39
N LYS A 207 -22.67 8.86 13.53
CA LYS A 207 -24.01 8.33 13.31
C LYS A 207 -24.66 8.98 12.08
N PRO A 208 -25.65 8.31 11.47
CA PRO A 208 -26.52 8.95 10.48
C PRO A 208 -27.06 10.30 10.98
N GLY A 209 -26.86 11.35 10.19
CA GLY A 209 -27.25 12.73 10.52
C GLY A 209 -26.13 13.59 11.13
N ASP A 210 -25.01 13.01 11.54
CA ASP A 210 -23.86 13.78 12.03
C ASP A 210 -23.19 14.57 10.89
N SER A 211 -22.67 15.75 11.23
CA SER A 211 -22.00 16.63 10.28
C SER A 211 -20.48 16.56 10.43
N VAL A 212 -19.78 16.42 9.30
CA VAL A 212 -18.32 16.46 9.23
C VAL A 212 -17.90 17.66 8.39
N ILE A 213 -17.03 18.50 8.95
CA ILE A 213 -16.39 19.60 8.22
C ILE A 213 -15.05 19.14 7.65
N GLN A 214 -14.75 19.52 6.41
CA GLN A 214 -13.45 19.31 5.78
C GLN A 214 -13.13 20.48 4.83
N ASP A 215 -11.85 20.83 4.74
CA ASP A 215 -11.33 21.75 3.74
C ASP A 215 -10.99 21.01 2.43
N ALA A 216 -10.41 21.74 1.46
CA ALA A 216 -9.91 21.18 0.19
C ALA A 216 -10.87 20.19 -0.49
N ALA A 217 -12.18 20.51 -0.50
CA ALA A 217 -13.25 19.56 -0.84
C ALA A 217 -13.14 18.92 -2.25
N ASN A 218 -12.39 19.56 -3.16
CA ASN A 218 -12.15 19.06 -4.51
C ASN A 218 -10.93 18.13 -4.63
N SER A 219 -10.15 17.95 -3.56
CA SER A 219 -8.99 17.05 -3.52
C SER A 219 -9.40 15.59 -3.70
N ALA A 220 -8.45 14.74 -4.14
CA ALA A 220 -8.71 13.31 -4.30
C ALA A 220 -9.14 12.67 -2.99
N TRP A 221 -8.52 13.04 -1.86
CA TRP A 221 -8.92 12.61 -0.52
C TRP A 221 -10.37 13.04 -0.18
N ALA A 222 -10.70 14.32 -0.32
CA ALA A 222 -12.01 14.85 0.08
C ALA A 222 -13.18 14.32 -0.79
N LYS A 223 -12.92 14.02 -2.05
CA LYS A 223 -13.89 13.34 -2.93
C LYS A 223 -14.15 11.90 -2.52
N ARG A 224 -13.17 11.22 -1.89
CA ARG A 224 -13.34 9.86 -1.38
C ARG A 224 -14.06 9.87 -0.04
N SER A 225 -13.73 10.78 0.87
CA SER A 225 -14.42 10.95 2.15
C SER A 225 -15.91 11.26 1.96
N SER A 226 -16.26 12.20 1.09
CA SER A 226 -17.66 12.56 0.81
C SER A 226 -18.48 11.40 0.27
N ARG A 227 -17.88 10.50 -0.52
CA ARG A 227 -18.54 9.28 -1.01
C ARG A 227 -18.66 8.20 0.08
N LEU A 228 -17.73 8.18 1.03
CA LEU A 228 -17.74 7.27 2.19
C LEU A 228 -18.72 7.70 3.27
N GLN A 229 -19.03 9.01 3.39
CA GLN A 229 -20.03 9.58 4.30
C GLN A 229 -21.48 9.43 3.81
N ARG A 230 -21.71 8.80 2.65
CA ARG A 230 -23.06 8.51 2.10
C ARG A 230 -23.65 7.12 2.45
N PRO A 231 -23.41 6.46 3.61
CA PRO A 231 -24.33 5.42 4.07
C PRO A 231 -25.50 6.10 4.78
N GLU A 232 -26.71 5.94 4.22
CA GLU A 232 -28.03 6.39 4.73
C GLU A 232 -28.07 7.60 5.69
N GLY A 233 -28.55 8.74 5.18
CA GLY A 233 -29.15 9.81 6.00
C GLY A 233 -28.25 10.98 6.42
N SER A 234 -26.93 10.92 6.27
CA SER A 234 -26.03 12.05 6.53
C SER A 234 -25.93 13.01 5.33
N THR A 235 -26.28 14.28 5.54
CA THR A 235 -26.05 15.38 4.59
C THR A 235 -24.64 15.95 4.76
N PRO A 236 -23.76 15.89 3.74
CA PRO A 236 -22.46 16.54 3.81
C PRO A 236 -22.65 18.06 3.75
N SER A 237 -22.23 18.79 4.77
CA SER A 237 -22.05 20.24 4.71
C SER A 237 -20.66 20.55 4.14
N THR A 238 -20.52 20.53 2.81
CA THR A 238 -19.31 20.98 2.12
C THR A 238 -19.27 22.50 2.02
N TRP A 239 -18.24 23.12 2.60
CA TRP A 239 -17.89 24.52 2.35
C TRP A 239 -16.82 24.60 1.24
N PHE A 240 -17.01 25.51 0.29
CA PHE A 240 -16.01 25.87 -0.70
C PHE A 240 -15.29 27.13 -0.22
N GLU A 241 -13.99 27.04 0.01
CA GLU A 241 -13.16 28.24 0.11
C GLU A 241 -12.84 28.69 -1.32
N THR A 242 -13.66 29.57 -1.88
CA THR A 242 -13.23 30.36 -3.05
C THR A 242 -12.21 31.35 -2.52
N GLY A 243 -10.94 31.16 -2.85
CA GLY A 243 -9.88 32.13 -2.55
C GLY A 243 -10.20 33.48 -3.19
N GLN A 244 -10.97 34.32 -2.51
CA GLN A 244 -10.90 35.76 -2.68
C GLN A 244 -9.75 36.23 -1.80
N THR A 245 -8.73 36.78 -2.46
CA THR A 245 -7.72 37.59 -1.81
C THR A 245 -8.39 38.69 -1.00
N CYS A 246 -8.36 38.61 0.33
CA CYS A 246 -8.53 39.79 1.16
C CYS A 246 -7.26 40.65 1.02
N SER A 247 -7.27 41.54 0.04
CA SER A 247 -6.39 42.70 0.02
C SER A 247 -6.90 43.70 1.07
N SER A 248 -6.12 43.86 2.15
CA SER A 248 -6.13 45.04 3.01
C SER A 248 -5.57 46.25 2.29
#